data_AF-F2AXT6-F1
#
_entry.id   AF-F2AXT6-F1
#
_cell.length_a   1.000
_cell.length_b   1.000
_cell.length_c   1.000
_cell.angle_alpha   90.00
_cell.angle_beta   90.00
_cell.angle_gamma   90.00
#
_symmetry.space_group_name_H-M   'P 1'
#
loop_
_entity.id
_entity.type
_entity.pdbx_description
1 polymer ?
#
loop_
_entity_poly.entity_id
_entity_poly.type
_entity_poly.pdbx_seq_one_letter_code
_entity_poly.pdbx_strand_id
1 'polypeptide(L)'
;MLEAVVAIQEAGIVVNGCLIVGADGESKESITRLGDFLEEAPMGEIQLTLQTPFPGTSLYRTLLQSERLLPGDFSRYTLFDVVYQPDQMTAEQLQNEFNDLIERVFRPEAQARRDSIQKNIRSSRRAARDQV
;
A
#
# COMPACT_ATOMS: atom_id res chain seq x y z
N MET A 1 -14.35 9.31 2.43
CA MET A 1 -13.55 8.17 1.91
C MET A 1 -13.83 6.90 2.69
N LEU A 2 -13.59 6.87 4.01
CA LEU A 2 -13.83 5.67 4.83
C LEU A 2 -15.30 5.23 4.88
N GLU A 3 -16.25 6.16 4.82
CA GLU A 3 -17.68 5.85 4.79
C GLU A 3 -18.07 4.91 3.64
N ALA A 4 -17.50 5.12 2.45
CA ALA A 4 -17.74 4.24 1.30
C ALA A 4 -17.14 2.84 1.52
N VAL A 5 -15.97 2.76 2.16
CA VAL A 5 -15.34 1.47 2.53
C VAL A 5 -16.25 0.71 3.49
N VAL A 6 -16.76 1.39 4.52
CA VAL A 6 -17.69 0.78 5.49
C VAL A 6 -18.96 0.30 4.78
N ALA A 7 -19.59 1.14 3.96
CA ALA A 7 -20.82 0.78 3.24
C ALA A 7 -20.63 -0.44 2.32
N ILE A 8 -19.50 -0.53 1.60
CA ILE A 8 -19.20 -1.68 0.73
C ILE A 8 -19.03 -2.97 1.57
N GLN A 9 -18.37 -2.87 2.73
CA GLN A 9 -18.17 -4.02 3.61
C GLN A 9 -19.46 -4.46 4.31
N GLU A 10 -20.34 -3.54 4.69
CA GLU A 10 -21.68 -3.84 5.20
C GLU A 10 -22.54 -4.55 4.15
N ALA A 11 -22.33 -4.24 2.87
CA ALA A 11 -22.94 -4.97 1.75
C ALA A 11 -22.33 -6.38 1.50
N GLY A 12 -21.39 -6.84 2.33
CA GLY A 12 -20.82 -8.18 2.24
C GLY A 12 -19.65 -8.32 1.25
N ILE A 13 -19.04 -7.20 0.85
CA ILE A 13 -17.92 -7.16 -0.11
C ILE A 13 -16.64 -6.74 0.63
N VAL A 14 -15.59 -7.57 0.57
CA VAL A 14 -14.29 -7.24 1.16
C VAL A 14 -13.62 -6.16 0.34
N VAL A 15 -13.16 -5.09 0.99
CA VAL A 15 -12.41 -4.01 0.36
C VAL A 15 -10.91 -4.25 0.51
N ASN A 16 -10.18 -4.19 -0.60
CA ASN A 16 -8.72 -4.19 -0.64
C ASN A 16 -8.21 -2.76 -0.92
N GLY A 17 -7.44 -2.19 0.01
CA GLY A 17 -6.76 -0.93 -0.17
C GLY A 17 -5.38 -1.12 -0.80
N CYS A 18 -5.20 -0.70 -2.05
CA CYS A 18 -3.91 -0.67 -2.71
C CYS A 18 -3.27 0.72 -2.54
N LEU A 19 -2.07 0.77 -1.96
CA LEU A 19 -1.32 2.02 -1.77
C LEU A 19 0.08 1.91 -2.36
N ILE A 20 0.55 3.05 -2.85
CA ILE A 20 1.86 3.23 -3.48
C ILE A 20 2.63 4.27 -2.66
N VAL A 21 3.84 3.91 -2.24
CA VAL A 21 4.75 4.73 -1.44
C VAL A 21 5.92 5.22 -2.30
N GLY A 22 6.42 6.44 -2.05
CA GLY A 22 7.54 7.05 -2.76
C GLY A 22 7.15 8.03 -3.86
N ALA A 23 5.91 8.53 -3.88
CA ALA A 23 5.58 9.63 -4.77
C ALA A 23 6.41 10.90 -4.43
N ASP A 24 6.69 11.74 -5.42
CA ASP A 24 7.37 13.01 -5.19
C ASP A 24 6.64 13.85 -4.12
N GLY A 25 7.39 14.38 -3.16
CA GLY A 25 6.88 15.10 -2.00
C GLY A 25 6.56 14.20 -0.79
N GLU A 26 6.67 12.87 -0.90
CA GLU A 26 6.63 12.00 0.26
C GLU A 26 7.84 12.22 1.17
N SER A 27 7.59 12.18 2.47
CA SER A 27 8.60 12.34 3.51
C SER A 27 8.49 11.20 4.52
N LYS A 28 9.51 11.05 5.36
CA LYS A 28 9.46 10.11 6.49
C LYS A 28 8.18 10.30 7.34
N GLU A 29 7.77 11.55 7.55
CA GLU A 29 6.57 11.88 8.32
C GLU A 29 5.28 11.47 7.59
N SER A 30 5.20 11.59 6.26
CA SER A 30 4.04 11.10 5.50
C SER A 30 3.91 9.59 5.58
N ILE A 31 5.02 8.87 5.43
CA ILE A 31 5.05 7.40 5.53
C ILE A 31 4.68 6.94 6.94
N THR A 32 5.18 7.61 7.98
CA THR A 32 4.82 7.32 9.38
C THR A 32 3.32 7.49 9.61
N ARG A 33 2.75 8.62 9.18
CA ARG A 33 1.30 8.90 9.27
C ARG A 33 0.47 7.90 8.48
N LEU A 34 0.99 7.44 7.34
CA LEU A 34 0.34 6.40 6.57
C LEU A 34 0.29 5.09 7.37
N GLY A 35 1.38 4.72 8.04
CA GLY A 35 1.41 3.59 8.97
C GLY A 35 0.35 3.70 10.07
N ASP A 36 0.28 4.86 10.75
CA ASP A 36 -0.74 5.13 11.78
C ASP A 36 -2.17 4.93 11.25
N PHE A 37 -2.42 5.41 10.03
CA PHE A 37 -3.72 5.26 9.37
C PHE A 37 -4.06 3.80 9.03
N LEU A 38 -3.10 3.04 8.48
CA LEU A 38 -3.33 1.67 7.99
C LEU A 38 -3.49 0.63 9.10
N GLU A 39 -3.05 0.92 10.31
CA GLU A 39 -3.32 0.11 11.51
C GLU A 39 -4.79 0.17 11.92
N GLU A 40 -5.40 1.35 11.80
CA GLU A 40 -6.78 1.59 12.23
C GLU A 40 -7.79 1.51 11.09
N ALA A 41 -7.33 1.49 9.84
CA ALA A 41 -8.17 1.48 8.66
C ALA A 41 -9.18 0.32 8.67
N PRO A 42 -10.47 0.57 8.39
CA PRO A 42 -11.51 -0.45 8.37
C PRO A 42 -11.48 -1.26 7.06
N MET A 43 -10.31 -1.59 6.53
CA MET A 43 -10.16 -2.34 5.28
C MET A 43 -9.88 -3.81 5.58
N GLY A 44 -10.59 -4.71 4.91
CA GLY A 44 -10.40 -6.15 5.06
C GLY A 44 -9.07 -6.64 4.49
N GLU A 45 -8.53 -5.98 3.47
CA GLU A 45 -7.22 -6.27 2.87
C GLU A 45 -6.45 -4.97 2.59
N ILE A 46 -5.13 -5.05 2.65
CA ILE A 46 -4.22 -3.95 2.33
C ILE A 46 -3.09 -4.50 1.47
N GLN A 47 -2.76 -3.78 0.40
CA GLN A 47 -1.59 -4.01 -0.44
C GLN A 47 -0.72 -2.75 -0.44
N LEU A 48 0.57 -2.93 -0.15
CA LEU A 48 1.56 -1.88 -0.17
C LEU A 48 2.61 -2.18 -1.24
N THR A 49 2.96 -1.16 -2.01
CA THR A 49 3.96 -1.22 -3.06
C THR A 49 4.78 0.07 -3.10
N LEU A 50 5.97 0.01 -3.65
CA LEU A 50 6.75 1.18 -4.00
C LEU A 50 6.37 1.69 -5.38
N GLN A 51 6.42 3.01 -5.54
CA GLN A 51 6.35 3.65 -6.83
C GLN A 51 7.48 3.11 -7.71
N THR A 52 7.10 2.39 -8.77
CA THR A 52 8.05 1.76 -9.69
C THR A 52 7.89 2.35 -11.08
N PRO A 53 8.90 3.06 -11.60
CA PRO A 53 8.83 3.69 -12.91
C PRO A 53 9.00 2.68 -14.04
N PHE A 54 8.00 1.89 -14.39
CA PHE A 54 8.15 0.92 -15.48
C PHE A 54 8.47 1.58 -16.83
N PRO A 55 9.34 0.96 -17.66
CA PRO A 55 9.64 1.47 -19.01
C PRO A 55 8.39 1.72 -19.83
N GLY A 56 8.37 2.86 -20.55
CA GLY A 56 7.22 3.28 -21.36
C GLY A 56 6.16 4.10 -20.60
N THR A 57 6.21 4.15 -19.27
CA THR A 57 5.33 5.02 -18.47
C THR A 57 5.75 6.49 -18.56
N SER A 58 4.82 7.39 -18.24
CA SER A 58 5.12 8.82 -18.07
C SER A 58 6.13 9.04 -16.94
N LEU A 59 5.95 8.33 -15.82
CA LEU A 59 6.83 8.40 -14.66
C LEU A 59 8.28 8.05 -15.02
N TYR A 60 8.51 6.96 -15.76
CA TYR A 60 9.85 6.59 -16.23
C TYR A 60 10.49 7.68 -17.09
N ARG A 61 9.72 8.28 -18.02
CA ARG A 61 10.23 9.39 -18.84
C ARG A 61 10.62 10.59 -17.99
N THR A 62 9.77 10.96 -17.02
CA THR A 62 10.04 12.08 -16.11
C THR A 62 11.32 11.85 -15.30
N LEU A 63 11.45 10.69 -14.65
CA LEU A 63 12.61 10.38 -13.82
C LEU A 63 13.89 10.21 -14.63
N LEU A 64 13.80 9.71 -15.87
CA LEU A 64 14.93 9.64 -16.80
C LEU A 64 15.40 11.05 -17.18
N GLN A 65 14.48 11.95 -17.52
CA GLN A 65 14.79 13.34 -17.90
C GLN A 65 15.37 14.15 -16.73
N SER A 66 14.96 13.86 -15.51
CA SER A 66 15.49 14.50 -14.30
C SER A 66 16.75 13.83 -13.75
N GLU A 67 17.32 12.83 -14.46
CA GLU A 67 18.51 12.08 -14.02
C GLU A 67 18.36 11.42 -12.64
N ARG A 68 17.13 11.02 -12.29
CA ARG A 68 16.80 10.42 -10.99
C ARG A 68 16.70 8.90 -11.03
N LEU A 69 16.80 8.24 -12.19
CA LEU A 69 16.82 6.78 -12.25
C LEU A 69 18.16 6.23 -11.74
N LEU A 70 18.11 5.22 -10.87
CA LEU A 70 19.31 4.57 -10.36
C LEU A 70 19.88 3.60 -11.40
N PRO A 71 21.21 3.39 -11.42
CA PRO A 71 21.81 2.40 -12.29
C PRO A 71 21.35 0.98 -11.91
N GLY A 72 21.08 0.17 -12.93
CA GLY A 72 20.62 -1.21 -12.77
C GLY A 72 19.92 -1.72 -14.02
N ASP A 73 19.53 -2.99 -14.00
CA ASP A 73 18.68 -3.60 -15.02
C ASP A 73 17.20 -3.65 -14.56
N PHE A 74 16.34 -4.21 -15.42
CA PHE A 74 14.91 -4.33 -15.13
C PHE A 74 14.57 -5.44 -14.12
N SER A 75 15.53 -6.24 -13.67
CA SER A 75 15.28 -7.28 -12.65
C SER A 75 14.86 -6.69 -11.31
N ARG A 76 15.24 -5.43 -11.05
CA ARG A 76 14.90 -4.68 -9.83
C ARG A 76 13.54 -3.98 -9.88
N TYR A 77 12.77 -4.10 -10.97
CA TYR A 77 11.49 -3.42 -11.11
C TYR A 77 10.37 -4.29 -10.53
N THR A 78 10.46 -4.59 -9.24
CA THR A 78 9.68 -5.63 -8.55
C THR A 78 8.45 -5.12 -7.81
N LEU A 79 8.24 -3.79 -7.74
CA LEU A 79 7.33 -3.11 -6.82
C LEU A 79 7.80 -3.04 -5.36
N PHE A 80 8.95 -3.63 -5.03
CA PHE A 80 9.47 -3.69 -3.65
C PHE A 80 10.93 -3.20 -3.53
N ASP A 81 11.57 -2.89 -4.66
CA ASP A 81 12.89 -2.28 -4.70
C ASP A 81 12.81 -0.82 -5.17
N VAL A 82 13.55 0.06 -4.49
CA VAL A 82 13.73 1.44 -4.94
C VAL A 82 14.74 1.48 -6.11
N VAL A 83 14.27 1.96 -7.27
CA VAL A 83 15.05 2.06 -8.53
C VAL A 83 15.24 3.50 -9.03
N TYR A 84 14.92 4.49 -8.20
CA TYR A 84 15.08 5.91 -8.49
C TYR A 84 15.46 6.65 -7.21
N GLN A 85 15.94 7.88 -7.36
CA GLN A 85 16.29 8.80 -6.28
C GLN A 85 15.05 9.64 -5.92
N PRO A 86 14.45 9.49 -4.72
CA PRO A 86 13.35 10.34 -4.25
C PRO A 86 13.78 11.80 -4.09
N ASP A 87 12.82 12.73 -4.05
CA ASP A 87 13.10 14.17 -3.98
C ASP A 87 13.38 14.67 -2.55
N GLN A 88 12.79 14.04 -1.53
CA GLN A 88 12.95 14.42 -0.12
C GLN A 88 13.85 13.49 0.72
N MET A 89 14.34 12.38 0.16
CA MET A 89 15.13 11.38 0.90
C MET A 89 16.03 10.56 -0.03
N THR A 90 17.02 9.85 0.52
CA THR A 90 17.83 8.91 -0.26
C THR A 90 17.02 7.66 -0.63
N ALA A 91 17.44 6.97 -1.69
CA ALA A 91 16.81 5.71 -2.07
C ALA A 91 16.86 4.66 -0.95
N GLU A 92 17.96 4.61 -0.19
CA GLU A 92 18.12 3.74 0.97
C GLU A 92 17.14 4.11 2.09
N GLN A 93 16.97 5.41 2.37
CA GLN A 93 15.99 5.87 3.35
C GLN A 93 14.58 5.43 2.95
N LEU A 94 14.16 5.66 1.71
CA LEU A 94 12.84 5.21 1.24
C LEU A 94 12.66 3.70 1.38
N GLN A 95 13.68 2.91 1.03
CA GLN A 95 13.65 1.46 1.17
C GLN A 95 13.45 1.03 2.64
N ASN A 96 14.19 1.66 3.56
CA ASN A 96 14.09 1.36 4.98
C ASN A 96 12.72 1.75 5.54
N GLU A 97 12.22 2.96 5.25
CA GLU A 97 10.90 3.39 5.70
C GLU A 97 9.78 2.50 5.13
N PHE A 98 9.93 2.02 3.89
CA PHE A 98 8.99 1.07 3.30
C PHE A 98 9.03 -0.30 4.00
N ASN A 99 10.21 -0.82 4.32
CA ASN A 99 10.35 -2.07 5.09
C ASN A 99 9.70 -1.93 6.48
N ASP A 100 9.98 -0.83 7.19
CA ASP A 100 9.39 -0.54 8.50
C ASP A 100 7.85 -0.44 8.40
N LEU A 101 7.33 0.19 7.34
CA LEU A 101 5.90 0.28 7.09
C LEU A 101 5.28 -1.11 6.86
N ILE A 102 5.93 -1.97 6.07
CA ILE A 102 5.47 -3.35 5.83
C ILE A 102 5.42 -4.12 7.15
N GLU A 103 6.50 -4.12 7.93
CA GLU A 103 6.55 -4.81 9.23
C GLU A 103 5.45 -4.32 10.17
N ARG A 104 5.26 -3.00 10.23
CA ARG A 104 4.23 -2.38 11.06
C ARG A 104 2.82 -2.78 10.63
N VAL A 105 2.51 -2.69 9.34
CA VAL A 105 1.15 -2.92 8.80
C VAL A 105 0.79 -4.40 8.83
N PHE A 106 1.75 -5.30 8.63
CA PHE A 106 1.53 -6.75 8.55
C PHE A 106 1.91 -7.52 9.83
N ARG A 107 2.17 -6.82 10.94
CA ARG A 107 2.37 -7.50 12.24
C ARG A 107 1.14 -8.33 12.64
N PRO A 108 1.32 -9.39 13.46
CA PRO A 108 0.25 -10.33 13.79
C PRO A 108 -1.03 -9.69 14.33
N GLU A 109 -0.93 -8.65 15.16
CA GLU A 109 -2.08 -7.99 15.78
C GLU A 109 -2.91 -7.21 14.74
N ALA A 110 -2.23 -6.47 13.85
CA ALA A 110 -2.86 -5.72 12.77
C ALA A 110 -3.50 -6.69 11.76
N GLN A 111 -2.82 -7.79 11.46
CA GLN A 111 -3.36 -8.82 10.56
C GLN A 111 -4.58 -9.53 11.18
N ALA A 112 -4.55 -9.88 12.47
CA ALA A 112 -5.67 -10.52 13.15
C ALA A 112 -6.94 -9.65 13.15
N ARG A 113 -6.80 -8.32 13.23
CA ARG A 113 -7.91 -7.37 13.06
C ARG A 113 -8.52 -7.48 11.66
N ARG A 114 -7.70 -7.47 10.62
CA ARG A 114 -8.17 -7.60 9.22
C ARG A 114 -8.83 -8.95 8.96
N ASP A 115 -8.24 -10.03 9.47
CA ASP A 115 -8.83 -11.37 9.39
C ASP A 115 -10.21 -11.42 10.06
N SER A 116 -10.39 -10.72 11.18
CA SER A 116 -11.68 -10.62 11.87
C SER A 116 -12.71 -9.85 11.04
N ILE A 117 -12.32 -8.75 10.40
CA ILE A 117 -13.17 -8.01 9.44
C ILE A 117 -13.60 -8.94 8.30
N GLN A 118 -12.66 -9.63 7.65
CA GLN A 118 -12.97 -10.55 6.56
C GLN A 118 -13.92 -11.68 6.99
N LYS A 119 -13.69 -12.28 8.17
CA LYS A 119 -14.55 -13.33 8.74
C LYS A 119 -15.98 -12.82 8.95
N ASN A 120 -16.14 -11.63 9.52
CA ASN A 120 -17.45 -11.00 9.75
C ASN A 120 -18.19 -10.71 8.44
N ILE A 121 -17.48 -10.22 7.42
CA ILE A 121 -18.06 -9.97 6.10
C ILE A 121 -18.51 -11.29 5.45
N ARG A 122 -17.67 -12.32 5.51
CA ARG A 122 -17.97 -13.65 4.93
C ARG A 122 -19.13 -14.35 5.64
N SER A 123 -19.23 -14.22 6.96
CA SER A 123 -20.34 -14.82 7.73
C SER A 123 -21.67 -14.13 7.44
N SER A 124 -21.71 -12.79 7.42
CA SER A 124 -22.89 -12.00 7.06
C SER A 124 -23.40 -12.34 5.65
N ARG A 125 -22.50 -12.49 4.68
CA ARG A 125 -22.84 -12.89 3.31
C ARG A 125 -23.44 -14.30 3.25
N ARG A 126 -22.93 -15.25 4.03
CA ARG A 126 -23.49 -16.61 4.10
C ARG A 126 -24.89 -16.61 4.70
N ALA A 127 -25.10 -15.87 5.78
CA ALA A 127 -26.41 -15.76 6.43
C ALA A 127 -27.48 -15.11 5.53
N ALA A 128 -27.10 -14.12 4.70
CA ALA A 128 -27.99 -13.52 3.72
C ALA A 128 -28.36 -14.48 2.58
N ARG A 129 -27.46 -15.38 2.19
CA ARG A 129 -27.71 -16.38 1.15
C ARG A 129 -28.64 -17.50 1.60
N ASP A 130 -28.56 -17.90 2.88
CA ASP A 130 -29.36 -19.00 3.42
C ASP A 130 -30.81 -18.56 3.78
N GLN A 131 -31.16 -17.28 3.59
CA GLN A 131 -32.50 -16.69 3.81
C GLN A 131 -33.30 -16.44 2.51
N VAL A 132 -32.76 -16.81 1.35
CA VAL A 132 -33.37 -16.71 0.01
C VAL A 132 -33.60 -18.11 -0.55
#